data_AF-A0A7J2I5A2-F1
#
_entry.id   AF-A0A7J2I5A2-F1
#
_cell.length_a   1.000
_cell.length_b   1.000
_cell.length_c   1.000
_cell.angle_alpha   90.00
_cell.angle_beta   90.00
_cell.angle_gamma   90.00
#
_symmetry.space_group_name_H-M   'P 1'
#
loop_
_entity.id
_entity.type
_entity.pdbx_description
1 polymer ?
#
loop_
_entity_poly.entity_id
_entity_poly.type
_entity_poly.pdbx_seq_one_letter_code
_entity_poly.pdbx_strand_id
1 'polypeptide(L)'
;MTEILQRHTHVLIAAATVVAVVAVIGLLFPKALLTVYLALHGVSTSARMLYGGNIGYFWTSLILALEMHIFALAIFSIFAGGQPESAYETPEWLERAYMRLFHAVIVVFRHIILMIYEVWTAARREAGRMSKSKPEDKIDNQYFTLSFTAGVVGSIILVLVYEVNAAVFWILTILYLVVVFLYIWSLGLVTTYRKVARQMGVYLNEGNLTIRHRYGRIRRLTISEGTVALGLSIGTGMCGIITTLGSAIVRAPIIFTLVPITFDMISVLTAMIEFQGLKAISKLIAELRGVEISGIAMLLIISWSVYISGVLMAILNAVHAAVSTGVVLTTMFGVWVIIAVTLSIYIKRAAPTGMRVTKRLLTKALTASAIPLLLLAV
;
A
#
# COMPACT_ATOMS: atom_id res chain seq x y z
N MET A 1 -5.47 -32.08 29.24
CA MET A 1 -6.86 -32.47 28.84
C MET A 1 -7.91 -31.73 29.68
N THR A 2 -7.69 -31.53 30.98
CA THR A 2 -8.56 -30.80 31.90
C THR A 2 -8.70 -29.29 31.60
N GLU A 3 -7.64 -28.59 31.20
CA GLU A 3 -7.73 -27.15 30.87
C GLU A 3 -8.56 -26.82 29.62
N ILE A 4 -8.56 -27.68 28.61
CA ILE A 4 -9.33 -27.48 27.36
C ILE A 4 -10.83 -27.65 27.65
N LEU A 5 -11.17 -28.66 28.45
CA LEU A 5 -12.54 -28.91 28.87
C LEU A 5 -13.07 -27.74 29.71
N GLN A 6 -12.26 -27.26 30.66
CA GLN A 6 -12.60 -26.14 31.53
C GLN A 6 -12.84 -24.85 30.74
N ARG A 7 -12.01 -24.58 29.72
CA ARG A 7 -12.14 -23.42 28.83
C ARG A 7 -13.40 -23.50 27.96
N HIS A 8 -13.78 -24.70 27.50
CA HIS A 8 -15.03 -24.89 26.76
C HIS A 8 -16.27 -24.73 27.65
N THR A 9 -16.24 -25.22 28.90
CA THR A 9 -17.33 -24.95 29.86
C THR A 9 -17.49 -23.47 30.17
N HIS A 10 -16.41 -22.71 30.32
CA HIS A 10 -16.53 -21.26 30.56
C HIS A 10 -17.13 -20.51 29.36
N VAL A 11 -16.80 -20.92 28.12
CA VAL A 11 -17.40 -20.34 26.91
C VAL A 11 -18.88 -20.73 26.78
N LEU A 12 -19.24 -21.98 27.09
CA LEU A 12 -20.63 -22.46 27.11
C LEU A 12 -21.46 -21.75 28.18
N ILE A 13 -20.92 -21.55 29.38
CA ILE A 13 -21.60 -20.83 30.46
C ILE A 13 -21.76 -19.34 30.11
N ALA A 14 -20.75 -18.71 29.50
CA ALA A 14 -20.83 -17.33 29.02
C ALA A 14 -21.87 -17.18 27.89
N ALA A 15 -21.92 -18.12 26.94
CA ALA A 15 -22.92 -18.13 25.88
C ALA A 15 -24.33 -18.36 26.44
N ALA A 16 -24.49 -19.32 27.36
CA ALA A 16 -25.77 -19.62 28.01
C ALA A 16 -26.27 -18.44 28.86
N THR A 17 -25.39 -17.72 29.53
CA THR A 17 -25.75 -16.51 30.29
C THR A 17 -26.12 -15.35 29.37
N VAL A 18 -25.43 -15.14 28.25
CA VAL A 18 -25.83 -14.14 27.25
C VAL A 18 -27.20 -14.48 26.66
N VAL A 19 -27.43 -15.75 26.29
CA VAL A 19 -28.73 -16.21 25.77
C VAL A 19 -29.83 -16.05 26.82
N ALA A 20 -29.57 -16.40 28.09
CA ALA A 20 -30.52 -16.23 29.18
C ALA A 20 -30.83 -14.75 29.46
N VAL A 21 -29.83 -13.87 29.44
CA VAL A 21 -30.01 -12.43 29.60
C VAL A 21 -30.82 -11.85 28.44
N VAL A 22 -30.52 -12.24 27.19
CA VAL A 22 -31.30 -11.82 26.01
C VAL A 22 -32.74 -12.34 26.08
N ALA A 23 -32.94 -13.59 26.51
CA ALA A 23 -34.27 -14.18 26.68
C ALA A 23 -35.07 -13.50 27.80
N VAL A 24 -34.43 -13.18 28.93
CA VAL A 24 -35.06 -12.46 30.06
C VAL A 24 -35.40 -11.02 29.69
N ILE A 25 -34.52 -10.31 28.98
CA ILE A 25 -34.82 -8.97 28.45
C ILE A 25 -35.94 -9.04 27.40
N GLY A 26 -35.96 -10.09 26.57
CA GLY A 26 -37.03 -10.33 25.59
C GLY A 26 -38.38 -10.64 26.21
N LEU A 27 -38.40 -11.31 27.36
CA LEU A 27 -39.62 -11.59 28.13
C LEU A 27 -40.10 -10.36 28.91
N LEU A 28 -39.19 -9.56 29.48
CA LEU A 28 -39.52 -8.41 30.32
C LEU A 28 -39.86 -7.15 29.50
N PHE A 29 -39.23 -6.97 28.34
CA PHE A 29 -39.39 -5.77 27.50
C PHE A 29 -39.61 -6.10 26.03
N PRO A 30 -40.62 -6.93 25.67
CA PRO A 30 -40.84 -7.38 24.30
C PRO A 30 -41.07 -6.22 23.33
N LYS A 31 -41.75 -5.15 23.78
CA LYS A 31 -41.96 -3.94 22.98
C LYS A 31 -40.65 -3.17 22.76
N ALA A 32 -39.79 -3.02 23.77
CA ALA A 32 -38.52 -2.33 23.60
C ALA A 32 -37.56 -3.13 22.73
N LEU A 33 -37.54 -4.46 22.88
CA LEU A 33 -36.71 -5.35 22.07
C LEU A 33 -37.18 -5.37 20.61
N LEU A 34 -38.49 -5.35 20.38
CA LEU A 34 -39.06 -5.18 19.04
C LEU A 34 -38.71 -3.82 18.43
N THR A 35 -38.78 -2.72 19.20
CA THR A 35 -38.38 -1.39 18.72
C THR A 35 -36.89 -1.33 18.38
N VAL A 36 -36.04 -1.94 19.20
CA VAL A 36 -34.59 -2.03 18.95
C VAL A 36 -34.32 -2.91 17.72
N TYR A 37 -35.01 -4.04 17.58
CA TYR A 37 -34.90 -4.91 16.40
C TYR A 37 -35.35 -4.19 15.12
N LEU A 38 -36.49 -3.48 15.14
CA LEU A 38 -36.97 -2.71 14.00
C LEU A 38 -36.03 -1.55 13.66
N ALA A 39 -35.44 -0.88 14.65
CA ALA A 39 -34.42 0.14 14.43
C ALA A 39 -33.14 -0.46 13.81
N LEU A 40 -32.65 -1.57 14.33
CA LEU A 40 -31.50 -2.31 13.80
C LEU A 40 -31.75 -2.79 12.37
N HIS A 41 -32.92 -3.34 12.10
CA HIS A 41 -33.32 -3.77 10.76
C HIS A 41 -33.41 -2.59 9.80
N GLY A 42 -34.00 -1.46 10.23
CA GLY A 42 -34.06 -0.22 9.46
C GLY A 42 -32.66 0.32 9.09
N VAL A 43 -31.72 0.26 10.04
CA VAL A 43 -30.31 0.62 9.83
C VAL A 43 -29.62 -0.34 8.87
N SER A 44 -29.81 -1.65 9.03
CA SER A 44 -29.26 -2.68 8.15
C SER A 44 -29.75 -2.50 6.72
N THR A 45 -31.06 -2.31 6.51
CA THR A 45 -31.63 -2.01 5.19
C THR A 45 -31.09 -0.71 4.61
N SER A 46 -30.95 0.34 5.40
CA SER A 46 -30.42 1.63 4.92
C SER A 46 -28.96 1.50 4.49
N ALA A 47 -28.14 0.79 5.25
CA ALA A 47 -26.75 0.50 4.90
C ALA A 47 -26.64 -0.40 3.65
N ARG A 48 -27.48 -1.44 3.54
CA ARG A 48 -27.55 -2.30 2.35
C ARG A 48 -28.00 -1.54 1.12
N MET A 49 -28.94 -0.59 1.24
CA MET A 49 -29.33 0.27 0.11
C MET A 49 -28.20 1.24 -0.26
N LEU A 50 -27.48 1.79 0.72
CA LEU A 50 -26.39 2.73 0.51
C LEU A 50 -25.20 2.08 -0.21
N TYR A 51 -24.77 0.91 0.24
CA TYR A 51 -23.57 0.21 -0.28
C TYR A 51 -23.88 -0.92 -1.27
N GLY A 52 -25.03 -1.59 -1.17
CA GLY A 52 -25.42 -2.67 -2.09
C GLY A 52 -25.68 -2.18 -3.52
N GLY A 53 -26.18 -0.95 -3.68
CA GLY A 53 -26.26 -0.29 -4.98
C GLY A 53 -24.92 0.23 -5.51
N ASN A 54 -23.88 0.31 -4.67
CA ASN A 54 -22.60 0.96 -4.96
C ASN A 54 -21.40 0.15 -4.45
N ILE A 55 -21.41 -1.17 -4.67
CA ILE A 55 -20.37 -2.09 -4.17
C ILE A 55 -18.96 -1.69 -4.67
N GLY A 56 -18.86 -1.24 -5.94
CA GLY A 56 -17.61 -0.74 -6.50
C GLY A 56 -17.07 0.48 -5.75
N TYR A 57 -17.94 1.38 -5.31
CA TYR A 57 -17.56 2.55 -4.50
C TYR A 57 -17.04 2.12 -3.13
N PHE A 58 -17.73 1.18 -2.46
CA PHE A 58 -17.30 0.67 -1.16
C PHE A 58 -15.88 0.10 -1.19
N TRP A 59 -15.60 -0.81 -2.13
CA TRP A 59 -14.28 -1.42 -2.26
C TRP A 59 -13.20 -0.40 -2.64
N THR A 60 -13.52 0.51 -3.56
CA THR A 60 -12.58 1.56 -3.97
C THR A 60 -12.23 2.47 -2.81
N SER A 61 -13.22 2.94 -2.05
CA SER A 61 -12.99 3.78 -0.86
C SER A 61 -12.23 3.05 0.24
N LEU A 62 -12.48 1.75 0.45
CA LEU A 62 -11.77 0.93 1.43
C LEU A 62 -10.29 0.78 1.07
N ILE A 63 -9.99 0.40 -0.18
CA ILE A 63 -8.62 0.25 -0.67
C ILE A 63 -7.90 1.60 -0.60
N LEU A 64 -8.53 2.66 -1.08
CA LEU A 64 -7.93 4.00 -1.08
C LEU A 64 -7.66 4.52 0.35
N ALA A 65 -8.54 4.25 1.32
CA ALA A 65 -8.28 4.60 2.72
C ALA A 65 -7.06 3.86 3.28
N LEU A 66 -6.89 2.57 2.95
CA LEU A 66 -5.70 1.80 3.33
C LEU A 66 -4.43 2.31 2.64
N GLU A 67 -4.50 2.65 1.35
CA GLU A 67 -3.39 3.27 0.62
C GLU A 67 -2.97 4.60 1.23
N MET A 68 -3.93 5.49 1.52
CA MET A 68 -3.69 6.77 2.19
C MET A 68 -3.03 6.57 3.56
N HIS A 69 -3.43 5.54 4.30
CA HIS A 69 -2.84 5.23 5.60
C HIS A 69 -1.37 4.81 5.49
N ILE A 70 -1.07 3.88 4.58
CA ILE A 70 0.29 3.41 4.27
C ILE A 70 1.15 4.57 3.78
N PHE A 71 0.61 5.39 2.89
CA PHE A 71 1.28 6.57 2.34
C PHE A 71 1.60 7.60 3.42
N ALA A 72 0.64 7.92 4.29
CA ALA A 72 0.86 8.84 5.40
C ALA A 72 1.94 8.32 6.36
N LEU A 73 1.92 7.03 6.71
CA LEU A 73 2.97 6.41 7.52
C LEU A 73 4.34 6.53 6.84
N ALA A 74 4.42 6.27 5.54
CA ALA A 74 5.65 6.39 4.79
C ALA A 74 6.19 7.82 4.75
N ILE A 75 5.37 8.84 4.47
CA ILE A 75 5.77 10.26 4.55
C ILE A 75 6.35 10.56 5.93
N PHE A 76 5.64 10.14 6.96
CA PHE A 76 6.04 10.39 8.32
C PHE A 76 7.35 9.67 8.68
N SER A 77 7.57 8.44 8.21
CA SER A 77 8.82 7.69 8.41
C SER A 77 10.03 8.44 7.85
N ILE A 78 9.87 9.02 6.65
CA ILE A 78 10.88 9.81 5.96
C ILE A 78 11.18 11.06 6.79
N PHE A 79 10.17 11.84 7.21
CA PHE A 79 10.41 13.11 7.91
C PHE A 79 10.82 13.01 9.40
N ALA A 80 10.50 11.94 10.13
CA ALA A 80 10.72 11.93 11.59
C ALA A 80 12.15 11.67 12.06
N GLY A 81 13.09 11.29 11.19
CA GLY A 81 14.49 11.11 11.60
C GLY A 81 14.78 10.04 12.67
N GLY A 82 13.77 9.32 13.20
CA GLY A 82 13.94 8.26 14.19
C GLY A 82 14.91 7.16 13.76
N GLN A 83 15.73 6.67 14.70
CA GLN A 83 16.58 5.51 14.49
C GLN A 83 15.70 4.24 14.41
N PRO A 84 16.05 3.24 13.59
CA PRO A 84 15.30 1.99 13.53
C PRO A 84 15.42 1.27 14.88
N GLU A 85 14.34 1.27 15.66
CA GLU A 85 14.26 0.50 16.90
C GLU A 85 14.23 -1.00 16.58
N SER A 86 15.32 -1.67 16.94
CA SER A 86 15.51 -3.13 17.02
C SER A 86 15.06 -3.95 15.80
N ALA A 87 16.04 -4.55 15.14
CA ALA A 87 15.83 -5.61 14.16
C ALA A 87 14.97 -6.72 14.78
N TYR A 88 13.72 -6.83 14.33
CA TYR A 88 12.90 -8.01 14.58
C TYR A 88 13.64 -9.22 14.01
N GLU A 89 13.89 -10.24 14.83
CA GLU A 89 14.52 -11.48 14.37
C GLU A 89 13.62 -12.14 13.32
N THR A 90 13.99 -11.96 12.05
CA THR A 90 13.31 -12.64 10.95
C THR A 90 13.61 -14.13 11.03
N PRO A 91 12.60 -15.00 10.87
CA PRO A 91 12.84 -16.43 10.79
C PRO A 91 13.88 -16.76 9.71
N GLU A 92 14.84 -17.64 9.99
CA GLU A 92 15.95 -17.94 9.06
C GLU A 92 15.51 -18.39 7.66
N TRP A 93 14.35 -19.05 7.55
CA TRP A 93 13.80 -19.46 6.25
C TRP A 93 13.33 -18.26 5.42
N LEU A 94 12.75 -17.26 6.09
CA LEU A 94 12.28 -16.02 5.48
C LEU A 94 13.48 -15.19 5.04
N GLU A 95 14.52 -15.11 5.87
CA GLU A 95 15.77 -14.41 5.53
C GLU A 95 16.46 -15.02 4.30
N ARG A 96 16.46 -16.36 4.17
CA ARG A 96 17.00 -17.05 2.98
C ARG A 96 16.18 -16.79 1.72
N ALA A 97 14.85 -16.80 1.80
CA ALA A 97 13.99 -16.47 0.66
C ALA A 97 14.16 -15.01 0.25
N TYR A 98 14.22 -14.14 1.26
CA TYR A 98 14.44 -12.71 1.14
C TYR A 98 15.74 -12.36 0.43
N MET A 99 16.85 -12.98 0.85
CA MET A 99 18.14 -12.81 0.21
C MET A 99 18.12 -13.31 -1.24
N ARG A 100 17.54 -14.47 -1.53
CA ARG A 100 17.42 -14.99 -2.91
C ARG A 100 16.68 -14.01 -3.82
N LEU A 101 15.58 -13.45 -3.34
CA LEU A 101 14.77 -12.50 -4.08
C LEU A 101 15.51 -11.18 -4.31
N PHE A 102 16.23 -10.67 -3.30
CA PHE A 102 17.13 -9.53 -3.45
C PHE A 102 18.21 -9.77 -4.51
N HIS A 103 18.84 -10.96 -4.52
CA HIS A 103 19.85 -11.31 -5.52
C HIS A 103 19.27 -11.30 -6.93
N ALA A 104 18.12 -11.94 -7.14
CA ALA A 104 17.46 -11.98 -8.45
C ALA A 104 17.16 -10.57 -8.97
N VAL A 105 16.57 -9.71 -8.13
CA VAL A 105 16.21 -8.33 -8.52
C VAL A 105 17.45 -7.50 -8.84
N ILE A 106 18.52 -7.56 -8.03
CA ILE A 106 19.74 -6.79 -8.29
C ILE A 106 20.47 -7.26 -9.54
N VAL A 107 20.47 -8.57 -9.83
CA VAL A 107 21.05 -9.10 -11.07
C VAL A 107 20.27 -8.59 -12.29
N VAL A 108 18.94 -8.64 -12.25
CA VAL A 108 18.09 -8.12 -13.32
C VAL A 108 18.30 -6.61 -13.48
N PHE A 109 18.31 -5.86 -12.40
CA PHE A 109 18.57 -4.42 -12.42
C PHE A 109 19.92 -4.07 -13.04
N ARG A 110 20.98 -4.76 -12.61
CA ARG A 110 22.32 -4.62 -13.19
C ARG A 110 22.28 -4.91 -14.68
N HIS A 111 21.62 -5.99 -15.09
CA HIS A 111 21.52 -6.38 -16.49
C HIS A 111 20.79 -5.33 -17.33
N ILE A 112 19.67 -4.78 -16.83
CA ILE A 112 18.93 -3.70 -17.49
C ILE A 112 19.83 -2.48 -17.70
N ILE A 113 20.58 -2.05 -16.67
CA ILE A 113 21.46 -0.88 -16.82
C ILE A 113 22.60 -1.13 -17.82
N LEU A 114 23.15 -2.33 -17.83
CA LEU A 114 24.17 -2.69 -18.81
C LEU A 114 23.60 -2.67 -20.23
N MET A 115 22.40 -3.22 -20.42
CA MET A 115 21.71 -3.18 -21.71
C MET A 115 21.45 -1.74 -22.18
N ILE A 116 21.02 -0.84 -21.29
CA ILE A 116 20.84 0.59 -21.62
C ILE A 116 22.16 1.19 -22.12
N TYR A 117 23.24 0.95 -21.39
CA TYR A 117 24.55 1.47 -21.75
C TYR A 117 25.02 0.92 -23.10
N GLU A 118 24.79 -0.35 -23.37
CA GLU A 118 25.13 -0.99 -24.65
C GLU A 118 24.33 -0.38 -25.82
N VAL A 119 23.01 -0.28 -25.70
CA VAL A 119 22.16 0.34 -26.73
C VAL A 119 22.58 1.78 -27.00
N TRP A 120 22.84 2.55 -25.94
CA TRP A 120 23.25 3.94 -26.08
C TRP A 120 24.66 4.10 -26.69
N THR A 121 25.61 3.25 -26.29
CA THR A 121 26.95 3.27 -26.89
C THR A 121 26.94 2.81 -28.34
N ALA A 122 26.09 1.85 -28.72
CA ALA A 122 25.88 1.45 -30.10
C ALA A 122 25.32 2.62 -30.94
N ALA A 123 24.26 3.27 -30.47
CA ALA A 123 23.68 4.44 -31.15
C ALA A 123 24.69 5.60 -31.33
N ARG A 124 25.56 5.83 -30.34
CA ARG A 124 26.64 6.84 -30.45
C ARG A 124 27.72 6.47 -31.47
N ARG A 125 28.07 5.18 -31.59
CA ARG A 125 29.04 4.70 -32.59
C ARG A 125 28.49 4.90 -34.00
N GLU A 126 27.22 4.59 -34.21
CA GLU A 126 26.54 4.81 -35.50
C GLU A 126 26.44 6.32 -35.84
N ALA A 127 26.18 7.17 -34.85
CA ALA A 127 26.14 8.62 -35.02
C ALA A 127 27.53 9.29 -35.18
N GLY A 128 28.63 8.51 -35.29
CA GLY A 128 29.99 9.03 -35.49
C GLY A 128 30.58 9.79 -34.29
N ARG A 129 29.91 9.81 -33.13
CA ARG A 129 30.36 10.53 -31.93
C ARG A 129 31.21 9.61 -31.04
N MET A 130 32.45 9.35 -31.43
CA MET A 130 33.41 8.67 -30.56
C MET A 130 33.93 9.62 -29.49
N SER A 131 33.54 9.39 -28.23
CA SER A 131 34.17 10.03 -27.08
C SER A 131 35.36 9.19 -26.60
N LYS A 132 36.49 9.83 -26.28
CA LYS A 132 37.66 9.17 -25.67
C LYS A 132 37.22 8.44 -24.40
N SER A 133 37.58 7.16 -24.29
CA SER A 133 37.09 6.28 -23.22
C SER A 133 37.55 6.74 -21.85
N LYS A 134 36.61 7.13 -20.98
CA LYS A 134 36.88 7.34 -19.57
C LYS A 134 36.72 6.02 -18.80
N PRO A 135 37.48 5.81 -17.71
CA PRO A 135 37.33 4.63 -16.85
C PRO A 135 36.02 4.66 -16.04
N GLU A 136 35.42 5.84 -15.87
CA GLU A 136 34.14 6.05 -15.20
C GLU A 136 33.21 6.84 -16.14
N ASP A 137 32.03 6.28 -16.41
CA ASP A 137 30.98 6.89 -17.24
C ASP A 137 29.75 7.18 -16.38
N LYS A 138 29.34 8.44 -16.36
CA LYS A 138 28.12 8.89 -15.68
C LYS A 138 26.93 8.73 -16.62
N ILE A 139 25.92 7.98 -16.20
CA ILE A 139 24.79 7.56 -17.05
C ILE A 139 23.42 8.10 -16.58
N ASP A 140 23.43 9.17 -15.79
CA ASP A 140 22.24 9.82 -15.22
C ASP A 140 21.16 10.11 -16.27
N ASN A 141 21.53 10.76 -17.38
CA ASN A 141 20.57 11.18 -18.41
C ASN A 141 19.95 9.98 -19.15
N GLN A 142 20.74 8.94 -19.40
CA GLN A 142 20.29 7.73 -20.07
C GLN A 142 19.32 6.94 -19.18
N TYR A 143 19.67 6.81 -17.91
CA TYR A 143 18.79 6.19 -16.92
C TYR A 143 17.47 6.96 -16.78
N PHE A 144 17.55 8.29 -16.65
CA PHE A 144 16.38 9.16 -16.57
C PHE A 144 15.46 9.04 -17.78
N THR A 145 16.03 9.09 -18.99
CA THR A 145 15.28 8.96 -20.25
C THR A 145 14.60 7.59 -20.35
N LEU A 146 15.27 6.51 -19.93
CA LEU A 146 14.65 5.19 -19.90
C LEU A 146 13.48 5.17 -18.93
N SER A 147 13.66 5.62 -17.69
CA SER A 147 12.59 5.57 -16.69
C SER A 147 11.36 6.35 -17.13
N PHE A 148 11.55 7.51 -17.77
CA PHE A 148 10.46 8.25 -18.41
C PHE A 148 9.79 7.44 -19.52
N THR A 149 10.57 6.89 -20.46
CA THR A 149 10.04 6.14 -21.60
C THR A 149 9.30 4.87 -21.16
N ALA A 150 9.86 4.12 -20.20
CA ALA A 150 9.25 2.92 -19.64
C ALA A 150 7.93 3.25 -18.93
N GLY A 151 7.88 4.35 -18.17
CA GLY A 151 6.66 4.86 -17.58
C GLY A 151 5.60 5.16 -18.63
N VAL A 152 5.93 5.96 -19.65
CA VAL A 152 4.99 6.32 -20.73
C VAL A 152 4.48 5.09 -21.48
N VAL A 153 5.39 4.21 -21.93
CA VAL A 153 5.03 3.02 -22.70
C VAL A 153 4.18 2.06 -21.87
N GLY A 154 4.59 1.78 -20.63
CA GLY A 154 3.83 0.91 -19.72
C GLY A 154 2.42 1.43 -19.46
N SER A 155 2.27 2.75 -19.33
CA SER A 155 0.97 3.40 -19.09
C SER A 155 0.05 3.30 -20.30
N ILE A 156 0.57 3.52 -21.51
CA ILE A 156 -0.19 3.36 -22.75
C ILE A 156 -0.67 1.92 -22.89
N ILE A 157 0.21 0.94 -22.61
CA ILE A 157 -0.16 -0.48 -22.64
C ILE A 157 -1.29 -0.77 -21.65
N LEU A 158 -1.22 -0.25 -20.42
CA LEU A 158 -2.28 -0.44 -19.42
C LEU A 158 -3.63 0.12 -19.92
N VAL A 159 -3.65 1.34 -20.45
CA VAL A 159 -4.88 1.96 -20.97
C VAL A 159 -5.46 1.17 -22.14
N LEU A 160 -4.62 0.72 -23.08
CA LEU A 160 -5.06 -0.11 -24.21
C LEU A 160 -5.61 -1.46 -23.76
N VAL A 161 -4.94 -2.12 -22.81
CA VAL A 161 -5.38 -3.42 -22.30
C VAL A 161 -6.69 -3.30 -21.52
N TYR A 162 -6.92 -2.17 -20.85
CA TYR A 162 -8.17 -1.95 -20.12
C TYR A 162 -9.41 -2.04 -21.03
N GLU A 163 -9.35 -1.44 -22.22
CA GLU A 163 -10.43 -1.52 -23.22
C GLU A 163 -10.65 -2.95 -23.74
N VAL A 164 -9.58 -3.74 -23.85
CA VAL A 164 -9.64 -5.10 -24.38
C VAL A 164 -10.12 -6.09 -23.31
N ASN A 165 -9.56 -6.02 -22.11
CA ASN A 165 -9.84 -6.97 -21.04
C ASN A 165 -9.48 -6.40 -19.66
N ALA A 166 -10.52 -6.10 -18.87
CA ALA A 166 -10.38 -5.57 -17.52
C ALA A 166 -9.60 -6.51 -16.57
N ALA A 167 -9.72 -7.84 -16.70
CA ALA A 167 -9.00 -8.77 -15.83
C ALA A 167 -7.49 -8.76 -16.14
N VAL A 168 -7.13 -8.75 -17.42
CA VAL A 168 -5.72 -8.65 -17.84
C VAL A 168 -5.13 -7.31 -17.42
N PHE A 169 -5.91 -6.22 -17.51
CA PHE A 169 -5.50 -4.92 -16.99
C PHE A 169 -5.12 -4.98 -15.51
N TRP A 170 -5.99 -5.53 -14.65
CA TRP A 170 -5.69 -5.63 -13.22
C TRP A 170 -4.48 -6.52 -12.92
N ILE A 171 -4.31 -7.62 -13.65
CA ILE A 171 -3.13 -8.48 -13.54
C ILE A 171 -1.85 -7.70 -13.89
N LEU A 172 -1.87 -6.93 -14.99
CA LEU A 172 -0.73 -6.12 -15.42
C LEU A 172 -0.45 -4.96 -14.46
N THR A 173 -1.49 -4.31 -13.95
CA THR A 173 -1.35 -3.24 -12.94
C THR A 173 -0.70 -3.78 -11.67
N ILE A 174 -1.16 -4.92 -11.15
CA ILE A 174 -0.57 -5.56 -9.97
C ILE A 174 0.87 -5.96 -10.27
N LEU A 175 1.15 -6.55 -11.44
CA LEU A 175 2.51 -6.91 -11.84
C LEU A 175 3.43 -5.67 -11.90
N TYR A 176 2.95 -4.56 -12.46
CA TYR A 176 3.69 -3.30 -12.50
C TYR A 176 4.01 -2.83 -11.07
N LEU A 177 3.01 -2.76 -10.20
CA LEU A 177 3.19 -2.36 -8.80
C LEU A 177 4.19 -3.26 -8.07
N VAL A 178 4.13 -4.58 -8.30
CA VAL A 178 5.09 -5.54 -7.74
C VAL A 178 6.49 -5.25 -8.25
N VAL A 179 6.69 -5.01 -9.55
CA VAL A 179 8.00 -4.68 -10.12
C VAL A 179 8.56 -3.38 -9.52
N VAL A 180 7.74 -2.33 -9.43
CA VAL A 180 8.13 -1.05 -8.80
C VAL A 180 8.50 -1.25 -7.33
N PHE A 181 7.68 -1.98 -6.58
CA PHE A 181 7.93 -2.26 -5.18
C PHE A 181 9.22 -3.05 -4.98
N LEU A 182 9.42 -4.14 -5.74
CA LEU A 182 10.65 -4.94 -5.71
C LEU A 182 11.88 -4.10 -6.05
N TYR A 183 11.72 -3.16 -6.99
CA TYR A 183 12.79 -2.25 -7.37
C TYR A 183 13.17 -1.30 -6.22
N ILE A 184 12.20 -0.55 -5.68
CA ILE A 184 12.38 0.29 -4.48
C ILE A 184 13.02 -0.52 -3.35
N TRP A 185 12.46 -1.69 -3.09
CA TRP A 185 12.91 -2.61 -2.06
C TRP A 185 14.39 -2.97 -2.19
N SER A 186 14.78 -3.37 -3.41
CA SER A 186 16.16 -3.76 -3.70
C SER A 186 17.13 -2.60 -3.50
N LEU A 187 16.76 -1.37 -3.88
CA LEU A 187 17.59 -0.18 -3.67
C LEU A 187 17.81 0.09 -2.18
N GLY A 188 16.77 -0.02 -1.36
CA GLY A 188 16.89 0.09 0.10
C GLY A 188 17.91 -0.91 0.66
N LEU A 189 17.86 -2.16 0.18
CA LEU A 189 18.77 -3.20 0.63
C LEU A 189 20.22 -3.05 0.20
N VAL A 190 20.49 -2.39 -0.93
CA VAL A 190 21.88 -2.06 -1.33
C VAL A 190 22.55 -1.22 -0.24
N THR A 191 21.80 -0.37 0.47
CA THR A 191 22.35 0.44 1.55
C THR A 191 22.63 -0.36 2.83
N THR A 192 21.77 -1.35 3.14
CA THR A 192 21.86 -2.21 4.33
C THR A 192 22.93 -3.31 4.17
N TYR A 193 22.94 -4.04 3.04
CA TYR A 193 23.80 -5.20 2.80
C TYR A 193 24.97 -4.89 1.85
N ARG A 194 25.77 -3.86 2.20
CA ARG A 194 26.87 -3.36 1.36
C ARG A 194 27.85 -4.42 0.87
N LYS A 195 28.22 -5.40 1.72
CA LYS A 195 29.19 -6.45 1.37
C LYS A 195 28.67 -7.35 0.24
N VAL A 196 27.40 -7.77 0.35
CA VAL A 196 26.75 -8.66 -0.62
C VAL A 196 26.49 -7.91 -1.93
N ALA A 197 25.99 -6.68 -1.86
CA ALA A 197 25.78 -5.84 -3.04
C ALA A 197 27.09 -5.59 -3.81
N ARG A 198 28.20 -5.33 -3.09
CA ARG A 198 29.52 -5.11 -3.68
C ARG A 198 30.06 -6.36 -4.40
N GLN A 199 29.78 -7.56 -3.90
CA GLN A 199 30.11 -8.82 -4.58
C GLN A 199 29.34 -8.97 -5.90
N MET A 200 28.08 -8.52 -5.93
CA MET A 200 27.25 -8.50 -7.15
C MET A 200 27.61 -7.37 -8.13
N GLY A 201 28.56 -6.51 -7.76
CA GLY A 201 29.04 -5.42 -8.61
C GLY A 201 28.16 -4.17 -8.58
N VAL A 202 27.23 -4.04 -7.62
CA VAL A 202 26.40 -2.85 -7.41
C VAL A 202 26.68 -2.30 -6.01
N TYR A 203 27.20 -1.08 -5.87
CA TYR A 203 27.43 -0.50 -4.56
C TYR A 203 27.24 1.01 -4.54
N LEU A 204 26.79 1.52 -3.40
CA LEU A 204 26.64 2.95 -3.16
C LEU A 204 27.97 3.54 -2.68
N ASN A 205 28.47 4.57 -3.35
CA ASN A 205 29.67 5.31 -2.97
C ASN A 205 29.40 6.82 -3.02
N GLU A 206 29.52 7.52 -1.89
CA GLU A 206 29.41 8.99 -1.79
C GLU A 206 28.22 9.60 -2.57
N GLY A 207 27.03 9.02 -2.44
CA GLY A 207 25.83 9.53 -3.13
C GLY A 207 25.69 9.10 -4.60
N ASN A 208 26.52 8.16 -5.07
CA ASN A 208 26.43 7.57 -6.40
C ASN A 208 26.26 6.06 -6.30
N LEU A 209 25.29 5.52 -7.04
CA LEU A 209 25.14 4.10 -7.30
C LEU A 209 26.13 3.70 -8.39
N THR A 210 27.12 2.89 -8.03
CA THR A 210 28.15 2.40 -8.95
C THR A 210 27.87 0.98 -9.38
N ILE A 211 27.97 0.72 -10.69
CA ILE A 211 27.80 -0.59 -11.29
C ILE A 211 29.09 -0.98 -12.00
N ARG A 212 29.63 -2.14 -11.64
CA ARG A 212 30.82 -2.71 -12.26
C ARG A 212 30.46 -3.41 -13.55
N HIS A 213 31.00 -2.88 -14.64
CA HIS A 213 30.95 -3.48 -15.96
C HIS A 213 32.28 -4.18 -16.26
N ARG A 214 32.22 -5.48 -16.59
CA ARG A 214 33.39 -6.30 -16.90
C ARG A 214 33.30 -6.77 -18.36
N TYR A 215 33.76 -5.92 -19.28
CA TYR A 215 34.04 -6.32 -20.66
C TYR A 215 35.36 -5.68 -21.11
N GLY A 216 36.40 -6.50 -21.26
CA GLY A 216 37.77 -6.05 -21.55
C GLY A 216 38.45 -5.37 -20.35
N ARG A 217 38.25 -4.06 -20.16
CA ARG A 217 38.73 -3.29 -18.98
C ARG A 217 37.58 -3.05 -18.01
N ILE A 218 37.85 -3.11 -16.70
CA ILE A 218 36.85 -2.83 -15.66
C ILE A 218 36.42 -1.37 -15.79
N ARG A 219 35.18 -1.14 -16.23
CA ARG A 219 34.55 0.19 -16.25
C ARG A 219 33.55 0.32 -15.12
N ARG A 220 33.43 1.52 -14.58
CA ARG A 220 32.43 1.84 -13.56
C ARG A 220 31.38 2.76 -14.17
N LEU A 221 30.14 2.32 -14.11
CA LEU A 221 28.99 3.15 -14.44
C LEU A 221 28.52 3.80 -13.15
N THR A 222 28.35 5.12 -13.14
CA THR A 222 27.86 5.87 -12.00
C THR A 222 26.49 6.47 -12.32
N ILE A 223 25.54 6.26 -11.42
CA ILE A 223 24.24 6.95 -11.42
C ILE A 223 24.14 7.72 -10.11
N SER A 224 23.79 8.99 -10.14
CA SER A 224 23.55 9.73 -8.90
C SER A 224 22.35 9.17 -8.14
N GLU A 225 22.45 9.12 -6.82
CA GLU A 225 21.41 8.60 -5.93
C GLU A 225 20.07 9.35 -6.13
N GLY A 226 20.15 10.67 -6.28
CA GLY A 226 19.01 11.52 -6.60
C GLY A 226 18.41 11.17 -7.97
N THR A 227 19.21 10.94 -9.00
CA THR A 227 18.69 10.54 -10.33
C THR A 227 18.00 9.18 -10.30
N VAL A 228 18.44 8.24 -9.46
CA VAL A 228 17.74 6.94 -9.31
C VAL A 228 16.33 7.15 -8.74
N ALA A 229 16.22 7.94 -7.67
CA ALA A 229 14.95 8.24 -7.02
C ALA A 229 14.04 9.09 -7.91
N LEU A 230 14.57 10.14 -8.53
CA LEU A 230 13.86 11.01 -9.47
C LEU A 230 13.37 10.25 -10.69
N GLY A 231 14.21 9.39 -11.27
CA GLY A 231 13.84 8.56 -12.42
C GLY A 231 12.66 7.64 -12.10
N LEU A 232 12.67 7.03 -10.90
CA LEU A 232 11.55 6.21 -10.44
C LEU A 232 10.29 7.05 -10.23
N SER A 233 10.42 8.21 -9.58
CA SER A 233 9.32 9.15 -9.34
C SER A 233 8.63 9.56 -10.63
N ILE A 234 9.41 9.96 -11.63
CA ILE A 234 8.89 10.36 -12.94
C ILE A 234 8.26 9.19 -13.66
N GLY A 235 8.89 8.00 -13.65
CA GLY A 235 8.33 6.81 -14.27
C GLY A 235 6.96 6.46 -13.69
N THR A 236 6.81 6.49 -12.36
CA THR A 236 5.52 6.26 -11.69
C THR A 236 4.54 7.43 -11.86
N GLY A 237 5.01 8.67 -11.84
CA GLY A 237 4.17 9.86 -11.96
C GLY A 237 3.59 10.01 -13.37
N MET A 238 4.37 9.70 -14.41
CA MET A 238 3.84 9.62 -15.77
C MET A 238 2.77 8.54 -15.90
N CYS A 239 2.87 7.44 -15.16
CA CYS A 239 1.81 6.45 -15.08
C CYS A 239 0.53 7.00 -14.45
N GLY A 240 0.65 7.72 -13.33
CA GLY A 240 -0.48 8.43 -12.73
C GLY A 240 -1.17 9.39 -13.69
N ILE A 241 -0.39 10.26 -14.36
CA ILE A 241 -0.91 11.25 -15.32
C ILE A 241 -1.61 10.57 -16.51
N ILE A 242 -0.95 9.62 -17.16
CA ILE A 242 -1.48 8.98 -18.38
C ILE A 242 -2.68 8.11 -18.05
N THR A 243 -2.66 7.36 -16.95
CA THR A 243 -3.83 6.57 -16.55
C THR A 243 -4.99 7.47 -16.11
N THR A 244 -4.74 8.61 -15.46
CA THR A 244 -5.79 9.61 -15.19
C THR A 244 -6.44 10.10 -16.47
N LEU A 245 -5.63 10.49 -17.46
CA LEU A 245 -6.12 10.91 -18.78
C LEU A 245 -6.89 9.76 -19.47
N GLY A 246 -6.33 8.55 -19.43
CA GLY A 246 -6.96 7.34 -19.96
C GLY A 246 -8.32 7.06 -19.32
N SER A 247 -8.45 7.25 -18.00
CA SER A 247 -9.71 7.08 -17.28
C SER A 247 -10.81 8.01 -17.79
N ALA A 248 -10.44 9.25 -18.12
CA ALA A 248 -11.38 10.25 -18.66
C ALA A 248 -11.79 9.92 -20.10
N ILE A 249 -10.85 9.46 -20.92
CA ILE A 249 -11.10 9.09 -22.33
C ILE A 249 -12.01 7.86 -22.39
N VAL A 250 -11.70 6.82 -21.61
CA VAL A 250 -12.41 5.53 -21.61
C VAL A 250 -13.71 5.57 -20.77
N ARG A 251 -14.00 6.70 -20.10
CA ARG A 251 -15.12 6.83 -19.15
C ARG A 251 -15.13 5.69 -18.13
N ALA A 252 -13.94 5.42 -17.58
CA ALA A 252 -13.71 4.27 -16.74
C ALA A 252 -14.52 4.37 -15.43
N PRO A 253 -14.95 3.22 -14.86
CA PRO A 253 -15.64 3.17 -13.58
C PRO A 253 -14.72 3.65 -12.46
N ILE A 254 -15.32 4.03 -11.32
CA ILE A 254 -14.63 4.57 -10.15
C ILE A 254 -13.45 3.69 -9.69
N ILE A 255 -13.56 2.37 -9.81
CA ILE A 255 -12.47 1.47 -9.41
C ILE A 255 -11.16 1.68 -10.20
N PHE A 256 -11.26 2.19 -11.43
CA PHE A 256 -10.09 2.54 -12.23
C PHE A 256 -9.28 3.68 -11.62
N THR A 257 -9.90 4.59 -10.85
CA THR A 257 -9.20 5.73 -10.24
C THR A 257 -8.20 5.32 -9.17
N LEU A 258 -8.27 4.08 -8.66
CA LEU A 258 -7.24 3.53 -7.78
C LEU A 258 -5.87 3.58 -8.45
N VAL A 259 -5.78 3.15 -9.71
CA VAL A 259 -4.51 3.02 -10.43
C VAL A 259 -3.73 4.35 -10.48
N PRO A 260 -4.29 5.46 -11.02
CA PRO A 260 -3.57 6.71 -11.05
C PRO A 260 -3.21 7.22 -9.65
N ILE A 261 -4.13 7.10 -8.69
CA ILE A 261 -3.90 7.58 -7.32
C ILE A 261 -2.74 6.83 -6.64
N THR A 262 -2.69 5.50 -6.77
CA THR A 262 -1.59 4.68 -6.22
C THR A 262 -0.24 5.08 -6.84
N PHE A 263 -0.20 5.26 -8.17
CA PHE A 263 1.03 5.64 -8.87
C PHE A 263 1.50 7.06 -8.52
N ASP A 264 0.57 8.00 -8.33
CA ASP A 264 0.89 9.35 -7.85
C ASP A 264 1.46 9.33 -6.43
N MET A 265 0.88 8.53 -5.52
CA MET A 265 1.43 8.38 -4.17
C MET A 265 2.85 7.80 -4.20
N ILE A 266 3.10 6.78 -5.02
CA ILE A 266 4.45 6.22 -5.17
C ILE A 266 5.40 7.27 -5.77
N SER A 267 4.94 8.06 -6.74
CA SER A 267 5.72 9.14 -7.36
C SER A 267 6.14 10.19 -6.33
N VAL A 268 5.23 10.64 -5.48
CA VAL A 268 5.51 11.61 -4.41
C VAL A 268 6.48 11.02 -3.39
N LEU A 269 6.25 9.78 -2.98
CA LEU A 269 7.08 9.08 -1.99
C LEU A 269 8.53 8.92 -2.48
N THR A 270 8.70 8.59 -3.76
CA THR A 270 10.01 8.44 -4.40
C THR A 270 10.69 9.78 -4.68
N ALA A 271 9.94 10.85 -4.98
CA ALA A 271 10.47 12.21 -5.01
C ALA A 271 10.98 12.65 -3.63
N MET A 272 10.26 12.31 -2.55
CA MET A 272 10.73 12.62 -1.19
C MET A 272 12.03 11.89 -0.84
N ILE A 273 12.22 10.66 -1.33
CA ILE A 273 13.46 9.90 -1.17
C ILE A 273 14.63 10.58 -1.87
N GLU A 274 14.41 11.31 -2.97
CA GLU A 274 15.47 12.08 -3.65
C GLU A 274 16.16 13.05 -2.68
N PHE A 275 15.39 13.75 -1.85
CA PHE A 275 15.91 14.74 -0.91
C PHE A 275 16.60 14.12 0.33
N GLN A 276 16.21 12.91 0.73
CA GLN A 276 16.78 12.24 1.91
C GLN A 276 17.84 11.16 1.59
N GLY A 277 17.92 10.73 0.33
CA GLY A 277 18.73 9.60 -0.11
C GLY A 277 18.03 8.23 0.08
N LEU A 278 18.53 7.21 -0.63
CA LEU A 278 18.09 5.81 -0.63
C LEU A 278 18.18 5.15 0.76
N LYS A 279 18.94 5.71 1.70
CA LYS A 279 18.89 5.26 3.11
C LYS A 279 17.48 5.40 3.69
N ALA A 280 16.71 6.40 3.26
CA ALA A 280 15.31 6.58 3.67
C ALA A 280 14.45 5.38 3.28
N ILE A 281 14.74 4.71 2.16
CA ILE A 281 14.03 3.50 1.73
C ILE A 281 14.21 2.37 2.74
N SER A 282 15.45 2.12 3.18
CA SER A 282 15.73 1.04 4.14
C SER A 282 14.98 1.22 5.46
N LYS A 283 14.83 2.49 5.88
CA LYS A 283 14.08 2.87 7.07
C LYS A 283 12.57 2.70 6.87
N LEU A 284 12.04 3.21 5.76
CA LEU A 284 10.64 3.05 5.38
C LEU A 284 10.22 1.58 5.33
N ILE A 285 11.08 0.72 4.80
CA ILE A 285 10.90 -0.74 4.78
C ILE A 285 10.80 -1.33 6.18
N ALA A 286 11.70 -0.94 7.09
CA ALA A 286 11.69 -1.42 8.47
C ALA A 286 10.42 -0.99 9.21
N GLU A 287 9.96 0.24 8.98
CA GLU A 287 8.76 0.79 9.60
C GLU A 287 7.46 0.22 9.01
N LEU A 288 7.40 -0.02 7.69
CA LEU A 288 6.25 -0.64 7.04
C LEU A 288 5.98 -2.07 7.56
N ARG A 289 7.01 -2.77 8.05
CA ARG A 289 6.84 -4.08 8.69
C ARG A 289 6.09 -4.02 10.03
N GLY A 290 5.96 -2.83 10.64
CA GLY A 290 5.17 -2.60 11.86
C GLY A 290 3.69 -2.22 11.60
N VAL A 291 3.25 -2.15 10.35
CA VAL A 291 1.91 -1.66 9.95
C VAL A 291 0.76 -2.60 10.38
N GLU A 292 1.07 -3.83 10.80
CA GLU A 292 0.07 -4.85 11.16
C GLU A 292 -0.97 -4.35 12.17
N ILE A 293 -0.54 -3.65 13.24
CA ILE A 293 -1.43 -3.11 14.29
C ILE A 293 -2.40 -2.09 13.69
N SER A 294 -1.88 -1.23 12.82
CA SER A 294 -2.62 -0.13 12.25
C SER A 294 -3.65 -0.59 11.22
N GLY A 295 -3.28 -1.58 10.40
CA GLY A 295 -4.21 -2.18 9.43
C GLY A 295 -5.42 -2.80 10.11
N ILE A 296 -5.23 -3.45 11.27
CA ILE A 296 -6.32 -4.03 12.05
C ILE A 296 -7.22 -2.93 12.64
N ALA A 297 -6.63 -1.86 13.18
CA ALA A 297 -7.38 -0.72 13.70
C ALA A 297 -8.18 -0.01 12.60
N MET A 298 -7.59 0.19 11.42
CA MET A 298 -8.27 0.69 10.22
C MET A 298 -9.45 -0.19 9.84
N LEU A 299 -9.26 -1.51 9.78
CA LEU A 299 -10.33 -2.44 9.42
C LEU A 299 -11.49 -2.40 10.43
N LEU A 300 -11.18 -2.34 11.73
CA LEU A 300 -12.18 -2.17 12.78
C LEU A 300 -12.96 -0.87 12.59
N ILE A 301 -12.27 0.27 12.45
CA ILE A 301 -12.91 1.57 12.34
C ILE A 301 -13.76 1.66 11.06
N ILE A 302 -13.28 1.13 9.95
CA ILE A 302 -14.03 1.10 8.70
C ILE A 302 -15.28 0.23 8.87
N SER A 303 -15.19 -0.95 9.47
CA SER A 303 -16.37 -1.81 9.71
C SER A 303 -17.47 -1.12 10.53
N TRP A 304 -17.11 -0.37 11.58
CA TRP A 304 -18.06 0.36 12.41
C TRP A 304 -18.61 1.60 11.72
N SER A 305 -17.79 2.30 10.94
CA SER A 305 -18.23 3.49 10.20
C SER A 305 -19.26 3.17 9.10
N VAL A 306 -19.18 1.99 8.47
CA VAL A 306 -20.21 1.50 7.54
C VAL A 306 -21.55 1.40 8.27
N TYR A 307 -21.55 0.83 9.46
CA TYR A 307 -22.76 0.73 10.27
C TYR A 307 -23.29 2.11 10.71
N ILE A 308 -22.40 3.01 11.16
CA ILE A 308 -22.76 4.40 11.54
C ILE A 308 -23.37 5.16 10.36
N SER A 309 -22.86 4.96 9.14
CA SER A 309 -23.45 5.58 7.94
C SER A 309 -24.86 5.08 7.65
N GLY A 310 -25.15 3.81 7.95
CA GLY A 310 -26.50 3.25 7.92
C GLY A 310 -27.42 3.90 8.94
N VAL A 311 -26.92 4.16 10.15
CA VAL A 311 -27.66 4.91 11.20
C VAL A 311 -27.95 6.32 10.73
N LEU A 312 -26.97 7.02 10.18
CA LEU A 312 -27.13 8.37 9.65
C LEU A 312 -28.19 8.40 8.54
N MET A 313 -28.15 7.44 7.61
CA MET A 313 -29.12 7.38 6.52
C MET A 313 -30.54 7.08 7.03
N ALA A 314 -30.68 6.18 8.02
CA ALA A 314 -31.96 5.90 8.66
C ALA A 314 -32.54 7.16 9.35
N ILE A 315 -31.70 7.95 10.01
CA ILE A 315 -32.11 9.23 10.64
C ILE A 315 -32.51 10.25 9.57
N LEU A 316 -31.71 10.42 8.51
CA LEU A 316 -32.03 11.36 7.41
C LEU A 316 -33.36 11.00 6.74
N ASN A 317 -33.59 9.70 6.52
CA ASN A 317 -34.87 9.20 5.99
C ASN A 317 -36.03 9.48 6.96
N ALA A 318 -35.84 9.28 8.26
CA ALA A 318 -36.87 9.57 9.27
C ALA A 318 -37.23 11.06 9.32
N VAL A 319 -36.26 11.95 9.10
CA VAL A 319 -36.44 13.42 9.08
C VAL A 319 -36.81 13.93 7.68
N HIS A 320 -37.02 13.06 6.69
CA HIS A 320 -37.36 13.41 5.30
C HIS A 320 -36.34 14.35 4.65
N ALA A 321 -35.08 14.31 5.09
CA ALA A 321 -34.00 15.10 4.52
C ALA A 321 -33.50 14.42 3.24
N ALA A 322 -33.77 15.03 2.08
CA ALA A 322 -33.33 14.53 0.77
C ALA A 322 -31.83 14.79 0.54
N VAL A 323 -30.97 13.98 1.18
CA VAL A 323 -29.52 13.98 0.93
C VAL A 323 -29.18 12.89 -0.08
N SER A 324 -28.41 13.24 -1.11
CA SER A 324 -27.97 12.25 -2.10
C SER A 324 -27.06 11.20 -1.46
N THR A 325 -27.22 9.93 -1.86
CA THR A 325 -26.38 8.81 -1.41
C THR A 325 -24.91 9.04 -1.73
N GLY A 326 -24.61 9.68 -2.87
CA GLY A 326 -23.26 10.09 -3.26
C GLY A 326 -22.60 11.02 -2.25
N VAL A 327 -23.31 12.04 -1.76
CA VAL A 327 -22.79 12.97 -0.74
C VAL A 327 -22.44 12.22 0.55
N VAL A 328 -23.33 11.36 1.05
CA VAL A 328 -23.08 10.57 2.27
C VAL A 328 -21.85 9.67 2.10
N LEU A 329 -21.76 8.99 0.97
CA LEU A 329 -20.63 8.11 0.64
C LEU A 329 -19.30 8.87 0.51
N THR A 330 -19.30 10.06 -0.09
CA THR A 330 -18.11 10.92 -0.19
C THR A 330 -17.69 11.48 1.17
N THR A 331 -18.65 11.89 2.00
CA THR A 331 -18.36 12.35 3.37
C THR A 331 -17.76 11.22 4.22
N MET A 332 -18.32 10.00 4.14
CA MET A 332 -17.77 8.84 4.86
C MET A 332 -16.35 8.50 4.40
N PHE A 333 -16.09 8.54 3.09
CA PHE A 333 -14.74 8.37 2.57
C PHE A 333 -13.77 9.43 3.11
N GLY A 334 -14.19 10.71 3.15
CA GLY A 334 -13.39 11.78 3.75
C GLY A 334 -13.07 11.52 5.24
N VAL A 335 -14.05 11.01 6.00
CA VAL A 335 -13.84 10.60 7.39
C VAL A 335 -12.82 9.46 7.48
N TRP A 336 -12.87 8.47 6.60
CA TRP A 336 -11.88 7.38 6.57
C TRP A 336 -10.47 7.88 6.29
N VAL A 337 -10.31 8.83 5.38
CA VAL A 337 -9.01 9.45 5.09
C VAL A 337 -8.48 10.22 6.30
N ILE A 338 -9.33 11.01 6.97
CA ILE A 338 -8.93 11.74 8.19
C ILE A 338 -8.49 10.79 9.30
N ILE A 339 -9.25 9.70 9.50
CA ILE A 339 -8.93 8.64 10.47
C ILE A 339 -7.61 7.97 10.09
N ALA A 340 -7.44 7.60 8.82
CA ALA A 340 -6.21 7.00 8.31
C ALA A 340 -4.99 7.86 8.65
N VAL A 341 -5.05 9.17 8.37
CA VAL A 341 -3.96 10.11 8.63
C VAL A 341 -3.73 10.31 10.13
N THR A 342 -4.80 10.50 10.91
CA THR A 342 -4.70 10.73 12.35
C THR A 342 -4.17 9.51 13.09
N LEU A 343 -4.60 8.31 12.68
CA LEU A 343 -4.09 7.04 13.19
C LEU A 343 -2.60 6.88 12.85
N SER A 344 -2.18 7.23 11.63
CA SER A 344 -0.75 7.24 11.25
C SER A 344 0.07 8.15 12.16
N ILE A 345 -0.43 9.34 12.48
CA ILE A 345 0.23 10.29 13.41
C ILE A 345 0.28 9.71 14.82
N TYR A 346 -0.83 9.18 15.31
CA TYR A 346 -0.95 8.65 16.66
C TYR A 346 -0.01 7.48 16.87
N ILE A 347 0.01 6.51 15.94
CA ILE A 347 0.88 5.34 16.02
C ILE A 347 2.34 5.77 16.03
N LYS A 348 2.72 6.74 15.20
CA LYS A 348 4.09 7.23 15.20
C LYS A 348 4.49 7.91 16.51
N ARG A 349 3.56 8.60 17.18
CA ARG A 349 3.80 9.20 18.50
C ARG A 349 3.76 8.17 19.63
N ALA A 350 2.97 7.11 19.50
CA ALA A 350 2.80 6.05 20.49
C ALA A 350 3.78 4.87 20.31
N ALA A 351 4.44 4.77 19.15
CA ALA A 351 5.44 3.75 18.80
C ALA A 351 6.61 3.58 19.79
N PRO A 352 7.04 4.57 20.62
CA PRO A 352 8.08 4.32 21.61
C PRO A 352 7.67 3.30 22.69
N THR A 353 6.41 2.87 22.74
CA THR A 353 5.90 1.93 23.76
C THR A 353 5.85 0.46 23.34
N GLY A 354 6.36 0.08 22.15
CA GLY A 354 6.63 -1.33 21.83
C GLY A 354 5.43 -2.27 21.99
N MET A 355 4.20 -1.82 21.70
CA MET A 355 3.00 -2.65 21.80
C MET A 355 3.06 -3.79 20.78
N ARG A 356 3.49 -4.99 21.20
CA ARG A 356 3.47 -6.19 20.36
C ARG A 356 2.04 -6.67 20.15
N VAL A 357 1.66 -6.96 18.89
CA VAL A 357 0.38 -7.61 18.56
C VAL A 357 0.34 -8.96 19.27
N THR A 358 -0.41 -9.04 20.35
CA THR A 358 -0.69 -10.32 20.99
C THR A 358 -1.82 -11.00 20.21
N LYS A 359 -1.78 -12.32 19.99
CA LYS A 359 -2.88 -13.09 19.36
C LYS A 359 -4.25 -12.79 20.00
N ARG A 360 -4.28 -12.43 21.29
CA ARG A 360 -5.48 -11.99 22.02
C ARG A 360 -6.03 -10.64 21.57
N LEU A 361 -5.17 -9.68 21.20
CA LEU A 361 -5.60 -8.37 20.72
C LEU A 361 -6.14 -8.47 19.29
N LEU A 362 -5.47 -9.26 18.44
CA LEU A 362 -5.92 -9.57 17.08
C LEU A 362 -7.31 -10.25 17.10
N THR A 363 -7.49 -11.29 17.93
CA THR A 363 -8.78 -11.98 18.05
C THR A 363 -9.88 -11.07 18.60
N LYS A 364 -9.57 -10.21 19.58
CA LYS A 364 -10.53 -9.21 20.08
C LYS A 364 -10.92 -8.17 19.02
N ALA A 365 -9.96 -7.67 18.25
CA ALA A 365 -10.24 -6.69 17.20
C ALA A 365 -11.02 -7.31 16.03
N LEU A 366 -10.68 -8.53 15.61
CA LEU A 366 -11.42 -9.26 14.57
C LEU A 366 -12.83 -9.64 15.01
N THR A 367 -13.01 -10.07 16.27
CA THR A 367 -14.35 -10.32 16.80
C THR A 367 -15.15 -9.03 16.91
N ALA A 368 -14.53 -7.93 17.32
CA ALA A 368 -15.19 -6.62 17.38
C ALA A 368 -15.53 -6.02 15.99
N SER A 369 -14.77 -6.32 14.94
CA SER A 369 -15.10 -5.92 13.56
C SER A 369 -16.13 -6.84 12.91
N ALA A 370 -16.22 -8.10 13.34
CA ALA A 370 -17.25 -9.02 12.91
C ALA A 370 -18.65 -8.63 13.42
N ILE A 371 -18.77 -7.95 14.56
CA ILE A 371 -20.05 -7.50 15.13
C ILE A 371 -20.86 -6.63 14.14
N PRO A 372 -20.35 -5.49 13.64
CA PRO A 372 -21.09 -4.67 12.68
C PRO A 372 -21.36 -5.40 11.36
N LEU A 373 -20.47 -6.30 10.91
CA LEU A 373 -20.71 -7.14 9.73
C LEU A 373 -21.87 -8.13 9.93
N LEU A 374 -21.96 -8.73 11.12
CA LEU A 374 -23.07 -9.61 11.49
C LEU A 374 -24.37 -8.83 11.66
N LEU A 375 -24.32 -7.63 12.23
CA LEU A 375 -25.47 -6.73 12.34
C LEU A 375 -26.00 -6.26 10.97
N LEU A 376 -25.13 -6.19 9.96
CA LEU A 376 -25.52 -5.94 8.57
C LEU A 376 -26.09 -7.19 7.87
N ALA A 377 -25.87 -8.40 8.40
CA ALA A 377 -26.35 -9.66 7.83
C ALA A 377 -27.75 -10.05 8.36
N VAL A 378 -28.13 -9.54 9.54
CA VAL A 378 -29.51 -9.49 10.06
C VAL A 378 -30.28 -8.39 9.34
#